data_AF-A0A973GL34-F1
#
_entry.id   AF-A0A973GL34-F1
#
_cell.length_a   1.000
_cell.length_b   1.000
_cell.length_c   1.000
_cell.angle_alpha   90.00
_cell.angle_beta   90.00
_cell.angle_gamma   90.00
#
_symmetry.space_group_name_H-M   'P 1'
#
loop_
_entity.id
_entity.type
_entity.pdbx_description
1 polymer ?
#
loop_
_entity_poly.entity_id
_entity_poly.type
_entity_poly.pdbx_seq_one_letter_code
_entity_poly.pdbx_strand_id
1 'polypeptide(L)'
;MINRIHGVLRRLPVLLVFGLLLVGCGLQGRPKLDAADIRFAAFYSDYLSRSGVSTKGGGEPSQTLTSVGLDTLFARHGIDQKGFDAKLQVYSRDPQLWREVLEQVRKNLHKGE
;
A
#
# COMPACT_ATOMS: atom_id res chain seq x y z
N MET A 1 -12.68 -41.08 50.86
CA MET A 1 -12.59 -42.01 49.72
C MET A 1 -12.83 -41.20 48.45
N ILE A 2 -11.76 -40.96 47.66
CA ILE A 2 -11.72 -40.72 46.19
C ILE A 2 -12.45 -39.45 45.67
N ASN A 3 -11.99 -38.61 44.74
CA ASN A 3 -10.73 -38.27 44.08
C ASN A 3 -11.10 -37.20 43.02
N ARG A 4 -10.28 -36.15 42.86
CA ARG A 4 -10.04 -35.36 41.61
C ARG A 4 -11.22 -34.94 40.71
N ILE A 5 -11.42 -33.62 40.62
CA ILE A 5 -11.48 -32.89 39.34
C ILE A 5 -10.74 -31.53 39.47
N HIS A 6 -9.43 -31.55 39.69
CA HIS A 6 -8.54 -30.36 39.64
C HIS A 6 -7.79 -30.30 38.30
N GLY A 7 -8.52 -30.37 37.18
CA GLY A 7 -7.93 -30.81 35.91
C GLY A 7 -8.04 -29.90 34.69
N VAL A 8 -8.72 -28.75 34.73
CA VAL A 8 -8.99 -27.98 33.48
C VAL A 8 -8.63 -26.49 33.56
N LEU A 9 -8.21 -25.98 34.72
CA LEU A 9 -7.85 -24.56 34.88
C LEU A 9 -6.33 -24.32 34.93
N ARG A 10 -5.54 -25.18 34.27
CA ARG A 10 -4.06 -25.10 34.25
C ARG A 10 -3.51 -25.01 32.82
N ARG A 11 -4.22 -24.36 31.90
CA ARG A 11 -3.74 -24.08 30.53
C ARG A 11 -4.11 -22.70 30.01
N LEU A 12 -4.52 -21.77 30.89
CA LEU A 12 -4.88 -20.41 30.49
C LEU A 12 -3.72 -19.40 30.39
N PRO A 13 -2.51 -19.56 30.96
CA PRO A 13 -1.51 -18.50 30.86
C PRO A 13 -0.65 -18.57 29.58
N VAL A 14 -0.65 -19.70 28.85
CA VAL A 14 0.27 -19.90 27.70
C VAL A 14 -0.25 -19.23 26.43
N LEU A 15 -1.57 -19.17 26.23
CA LEU A 15 -2.17 -18.55 25.04
C LEU A 15 -2.13 -17.01 25.09
N LEU A 16 -2.02 -16.41 26.28
CA LEU A 16 -1.92 -14.95 26.45
C LEU A 16 -0.52 -14.41 26.12
N VAL A 17 0.53 -15.23 26.25
CA VAL A 17 1.91 -14.81 25.94
C VAL A 17 2.18 -14.77 24.44
N PHE A 18 1.51 -15.63 23.65
CA PHE A 18 1.69 -15.66 22.19
C PHE A 18 1.03 -14.46 21.47
N GLY A 19 0.03 -13.83 22.08
CA GLY A 19 -0.63 -12.63 21.52
C GLY A 19 0.24 -11.37 21.55
N LEU A 20 1.19 -11.28 22.49
CA LEU A 20 2.05 -10.09 22.66
C LEU A 20 3.23 -10.04 21.68
N LEU A 21 3.63 -11.17 21.10
CA LEU A 21 4.71 -11.21 20.10
C LEU A 21 4.27 -10.76 18.70
N LEU A 22 2.96 -10.56 18.46
CA LEU A 22 2.42 -9.99 17.22
C LEU A 22 2.23 -8.48 17.26
N VAL A 23 2.45 -7.82 18.41
CA VAL A 23 2.34 -6.35 18.55
C VAL A 23 3.65 -5.63 18.18
N GLY A 24 4.69 -6.37 17.81
CA GLY A 24 6.01 -5.83 17.51
C GLY A 24 6.35 -5.83 16.02
N CYS A 25 5.68 -5.02 15.20
CA CYS A 25 6.33 -4.46 14.01
C CYS A 25 5.55 -3.28 13.42
N GLY A 26 6.11 -2.07 13.51
CA GLY A 26 5.70 -0.97 12.64
C GLY A 26 5.13 0.27 13.32
N LEU A 27 5.71 0.70 14.44
CA LEU A 27 5.65 2.12 14.83
C LEU A 27 7.02 2.78 14.64
N GLN A 28 7.66 2.49 13.52
CA GLN A 28 8.73 3.36 13.01
C GLN A 28 8.01 4.53 12.33
N GLY A 29 8.33 5.76 12.75
CA GLY A 29 7.65 6.96 12.25
C GLY A 29 7.52 6.92 10.73
N ARG A 30 6.34 7.25 10.22
CA ARG A 30 6.03 7.14 8.79
C ARG A 30 7.12 7.84 7.97
N PRO A 31 7.80 7.16 7.03
CA PRO A 31 8.75 7.84 6.16
C PRO A 31 8.02 8.98 5.47
N LYS A 32 8.55 10.20 5.62
CA LYS A 32 7.94 11.39 5.05
C LYS A 32 8.18 11.36 3.55
N LEU A 33 7.09 11.26 2.78
CA LEU A 33 7.15 11.31 1.31
C LEU A 33 7.82 12.61 0.86
N ASP A 34 8.80 12.49 -0.04
CA ASP A 34 9.40 13.62 -0.71
C ASP A 34 8.54 14.11 -1.88
N ALA A 35 8.94 15.22 -2.50
CA ALA A 35 8.18 15.79 -3.62
C ALA A 35 8.12 14.86 -4.84
N ALA A 36 9.14 14.03 -5.06
CA ALA A 36 9.16 13.06 -6.16
C ALA A 36 8.27 11.84 -5.85
N ASP A 37 8.19 11.40 -4.59
CA ASP A 37 7.26 10.36 -4.15
C ASP A 37 5.81 10.82 -4.32
N ILE A 38 5.52 12.08 -3.98
CA ILE A 38 4.19 12.67 -4.18
C ILE A 38 3.82 12.72 -5.66
N ARG A 39 4.75 13.13 -6.54
CA ARG A 39 4.54 13.11 -8.00
C ARG A 39 4.32 11.68 -8.50
N PHE A 40 5.12 10.72 -8.02
CA PHE A 40 4.95 9.31 -8.37
C PHE A 40 3.57 8.80 -7.96
N ALA A 41 3.14 9.11 -6.74
CA ALA A 41 1.83 8.71 -6.23
C ALA A 41 0.68 9.32 -7.06
N ALA A 42 0.83 10.56 -7.52
CA ALA A 42 -0.14 11.23 -8.41
C ALA A 42 -0.20 10.56 -9.80
N PHE A 43 0.97 10.30 -10.39
CA PHE A 43 1.08 9.56 -11.65
C PHE A 43 0.42 8.20 -11.56
N TYR A 44 0.77 7.43 -10.52
CA TYR A 44 0.30 6.07 -10.37
C TYR A 44 -1.20 5.99 -10.08
N SER A 45 -1.76 6.95 -9.33
CA SER A 45 -3.22 7.04 -9.18
C SER A 45 -3.93 7.34 -10.50
N ASP A 46 -3.44 8.29 -11.31
CA ASP A 46 -4.05 8.57 -12.63
C ASP A 46 -3.95 7.35 -13.57
N TYR A 47 -2.83 6.64 -13.54
CA TYR A 47 -2.63 5.40 -14.29
C TYR A 47 -3.66 4.33 -13.89
N LEU A 48 -3.86 4.12 -12.58
CA LEU A 48 -4.81 3.14 -12.06
C LEU A 48 -6.25 3.51 -12.43
N SER A 49 -6.64 4.78 -12.28
CA SER A 49 -7.97 5.25 -12.68
C SER A 49 -8.24 5.01 -14.17
N ARG A 50 -7.25 5.26 -15.04
CA ARG A 50 -7.38 5.06 -16.50
C ARG A 50 -7.36 3.60 -16.92
N SER A 51 -6.73 2.72 -16.15
CA SER A 51 -6.72 1.27 -16.40
C SER A 51 -7.96 0.55 -15.86
N GLY A 52 -8.94 1.30 -15.33
CA GLY A 52 -10.22 0.75 -14.85
C GLY A 52 -10.21 0.33 -13.38
N VAL A 53 -9.13 0.63 -12.65
CA VAL A 53 -9.10 0.43 -11.20
C VAL A 53 -9.82 1.59 -10.53
N SER A 54 -11.10 1.37 -10.20
CA SER A 54 -11.91 2.29 -9.40
C SER A 54 -12.30 1.65 -8.05
N THR A 55 -12.40 2.47 -7.01
CA THR A 55 -12.78 2.06 -5.64
C THR A 55 -14.22 1.58 -5.55
N LYS A 56 -15.09 2.00 -6.49
CA LYS A 56 -16.46 1.50 -6.65
C LYS A 56 -16.46 0.48 -7.78
N GLY A 57 -16.37 -0.81 -7.42
CA GLY A 57 -16.47 -1.90 -8.39
C GLY A 57 -17.68 -1.72 -9.30
N GLY A 58 -17.45 -1.49 -10.59
CA GLY A 58 -18.51 -1.22 -11.56
C GLY A 58 -18.21 -0.20 -12.66
N GLY A 59 -16.93 0.11 -12.93
CA GLY A 59 -16.58 0.89 -14.13
C GLY A 59 -16.41 -0.01 -15.34
N GLU A 60 -17.07 0.33 -16.45
CA GLU A 60 -16.75 -0.19 -17.79
C GLU A 60 -15.22 -0.12 -18.01
N PRO A 61 -14.61 -1.13 -18.68
CA PRO A 61 -13.17 -1.16 -18.90
C PRO A 61 -12.73 0.13 -19.57
N SER A 62 -12.04 0.97 -18.79
CA SER A 62 -11.54 2.25 -19.28
C SER A 62 -10.51 1.97 -20.38
N GLN A 63 -10.64 2.74 -21.45
CA GLN A 63 -9.94 2.60 -22.73
C GLN A 63 -8.50 2.10 -22.56
N THR A 64 -8.12 1.07 -23.33
CA THR A 64 -6.76 0.54 -23.38
C THR A 64 -5.73 1.68 -23.41
N LEU A 65 -4.88 1.76 -22.38
CA LEU A 65 -3.85 2.79 -22.29
C LEU A 65 -2.85 2.59 -23.44
N THR A 66 -2.90 3.45 -24.45
CA THR A 66 -1.96 3.41 -25.58
C THR A 66 -0.59 3.95 -25.15
N SER A 67 0.46 3.61 -25.90
CA SER A 67 1.81 4.17 -25.65
C SER A 67 1.80 5.70 -25.61
N VAL A 68 1.10 6.34 -26.56
CA VAL A 68 0.94 7.81 -26.61
C VAL A 68 0.21 8.33 -25.37
N GLY A 69 -0.79 7.60 -24.88
CA GLY A 69 -1.50 7.92 -23.65
C GLY A 69 -0.60 7.83 -22.41
N LEU A 70 0.30 6.85 -22.38
CA LEU A 70 1.29 6.69 -21.31
C LEU A 70 2.36 7.79 -21.34
N ASP A 71 2.88 8.16 -22.51
CA ASP A 71 3.84 9.26 -22.67
C ASP A 71 3.23 10.60 -22.22
N THR A 72 1.96 10.83 -22.57
CA THR A 72 1.21 12.01 -22.12
C THR A 72 1.05 12.02 -20.60
N LEU A 73 0.85 10.84 -20.00
CA LEU A 73 0.69 10.72 -18.55
C LEU A 73 2.02 11.01 -17.84
N PHE A 74 3.13 10.50 -18.36
CA PHE A 74 4.47 10.81 -17.88
C PHE A 74 4.74 12.33 -17.91
N ALA A 75 4.49 12.97 -19.06
CA ALA A 75 4.67 14.41 -19.23
C ALA A 75 3.81 15.24 -18.25
N ARG A 76 2.54 14.87 -18.07
CA ARG A 76 1.60 15.55 -17.15
C ARG A 76 2.13 15.59 -15.71
N HIS A 77 2.74 14.50 -15.24
CA HIS A 77 3.21 14.37 -13.87
C HIS A 77 4.68 14.76 -13.70
N GLY A 78 5.35 15.20 -14.78
CA GLY A 78 6.76 15.59 -14.76
C GLY A 78 7.68 14.42 -14.37
N ILE A 79 7.32 13.21 -14.80
CA ILE A 79 8.08 11.97 -14.58
C ILE A 79 8.43 11.42 -15.95
N ASP A 80 9.67 11.02 -16.17
CA ASP A 80 10.07 10.23 -17.33
C ASP A 80 10.16 8.74 -16.96
N GLN A 81 10.26 7.87 -17.97
CA GLN A 81 10.39 6.43 -17.77
C GLN A 81 11.55 6.08 -16.82
N LYS A 82 12.70 6.75 -16.98
CA LYS A 82 13.88 6.53 -16.14
C LYS A 82 13.63 6.89 -14.68
N GLY A 83 12.96 8.01 -14.41
CA GLY A 83 12.60 8.45 -13.07
C GLY A 83 11.58 7.53 -12.42
N PHE A 84 10.62 7.01 -13.21
CA PHE A 84 9.67 6.01 -12.75
C PHE A 84 10.37 4.71 -12.33
N ASP A 85 11.23 4.16 -13.20
CA ASP A 85 11.97 2.93 -12.92
C ASP A 85 12.91 3.09 -11.72
N ALA A 86 13.57 4.25 -11.59
CA ALA A 86 14.41 4.57 -10.45
C ALA A 86 13.61 4.56 -9.13
N LYS A 87 12.41 5.16 -9.11
CA LYS A 87 11.54 5.13 -7.93
C LYS A 87 11.05 3.72 -7.62
N LEU A 88 10.69 2.92 -8.62
CA LEU A 88 10.35 1.50 -8.41
C LEU A 88 11.50 0.71 -7.76
N GLN A 89 12.75 0.95 -8.19
CA GLN A 89 13.91 0.33 -7.54
C GLN A 89 14.17 0.83 -6.13
N VAL A 90 13.79 2.06 -5.78
CA VAL A 90 13.87 2.55 -4.41
C VAL A 90 12.82 1.86 -3.55
N TYR A 91 11.57 1.80 -4.02
CA TYR A 91 10.46 1.19 -3.28
C TYR A 91 10.62 -0.32 -3.08
N SER A 92 11.27 -1.03 -4.01
CA SER A 92 11.57 -2.46 -3.83
C SER A 92 12.57 -2.72 -2.70
N ARG A 93 13.43 -1.75 -2.38
CA ARG A 93 14.43 -1.81 -1.30
C ARG A 93 13.90 -1.26 0.03
N ASP A 94 12.84 -0.45 0.00
CA ASP A 94 12.19 0.10 1.18
C ASP A 94 10.67 -0.17 1.16
N PRO A 95 10.22 -1.32 1.71
CA PRO A 95 8.81 -1.66 1.81
C PRO A 95 8.00 -0.69 2.69
N GLN A 96 8.63 0.03 3.63
CA GLN A 96 7.92 1.00 4.46
C GLN A 96 7.55 2.23 3.64
N LEU A 97 8.51 2.77 2.86
CA LEU A 97 8.27 3.86 1.93
C LEU A 97 7.22 3.48 0.88
N TRP A 98 7.29 2.26 0.34
CA TRP A 98 6.30 1.78 -0.62
C TRP A 98 4.87 1.80 -0.05
N ARG A 99 4.68 1.38 1.21
CA ARG A 99 3.37 1.44 1.87
C ARG A 99 2.87 2.87 2.00
N GLU A 100 3.71 3.83 2.36
CA GLU A 100 3.30 5.24 2.44
C GLU A 100 2.94 5.82 1.06
N VAL A 101 3.67 5.44 0.00
CA VAL A 101 3.33 5.82 -1.38
C VAL A 101 1.97 5.24 -1.77
N LEU A 102 1.71 3.96 -1.50
CA LEU A 102 0.42 3.33 -1.77
C LEU A 102 -0.73 3.95 -0.97
N GLU A 103 -0.49 4.35 0.27
CA GLU A 103 -1.44 5.10 1.07
C GLU A 103 -1.76 6.45 0.44
N GLN A 104 -0.76 7.15 -0.11
CA GLN A 104 -0.97 8.38 -0.84
C GLN A 104 -1.71 8.16 -2.17
N VAL A 105 -1.39 7.11 -2.91
CA VAL A 105 -2.11 6.70 -4.14
C VAL A 105 -3.59 6.45 -3.82
N ARG A 106 -3.86 5.69 -2.76
CA ARG A 106 -5.24 5.44 -2.31
C ARG A 106 -5.96 6.74 -2.00
N LYS A 107 -5.34 7.67 -1.26
CA LYS A 107 -5.95 8.99 -0.99
C LYS A 107 -6.23 9.77 -2.28
N ASN A 108 -5.35 9.70 -3.27
CA ASN A 108 -5.54 10.40 -4.54
C ASN A 108 -6.71 9.81 -5.34
N LEU A 109 -6.86 8.47 -5.35
CA LEU A 109 -8.00 7.80 -6.01
C LEU A 109 -9.35 8.24 -5.43
N HIS A 110 -9.43 8.49 -4.12
CA HIS A 110 -10.66 8.98 -3.47
C HIS A 110 -10.91 10.49 -3.67
N LYS A 111 -9.90 11.26 -4.09
CA LYS A 111 -10.03 12.71 -4.33
C LYS A 111 -10.40 13.05 -5.77
N GLY A 112 -10.16 12.14 -6.70
CA GLY A 112 -10.47 12.31 -8.12
C GLY A 112 -11.92 11.96 -8.49
N GLU A 113 -12.76 11.67 -7.49
CA GLU A 113 -14.23 11.56 -7.61
C GLU A 113 -14.92 12.92 -7.52
#